data_AF-A0A5B7H1Z3-F1
#
_entry.id   AF-A0A5B7H1Z3-F1
#
_cell.length_a   1.000
_cell.length_b   1.000
_cell.length_c   1.000
_cell.angle_alpha   90.00
_cell.angle_beta   90.00
_cell.angle_gamma   90.00
#
_symmetry.space_group_name_H-M   'P 1'
#
loop_
_entity.id
_entity.type
_entity.pdbx_description
1 polymer ?
#
loop_
_entity_poly.entity_id
_entity_poly.type
_entity_poly.pdbx_seq_one_letter_code
_entity_poly.pdbx_strand_id
1 'polypeptide(L)'
;MAARLLVVFLVTATAASEHSSHVVVSVGTEAYGAAPYSYYPQSVYYPQHSYAHQPVYPHHPQPAYAHHEPAVPACAANTTKPWCLEDSEYPLYEIQHALQYNAHHVLDLYADVADLNTALSVERPKTLDEETYLCPSATAYVRPLRAINTEGKWRVIVNNVEVHYQTLTQTARVEECLTAGDACPLVPECYGSTCLQKSIYHRFLVYDPYDYYLPFSIETFALPSSCACLLSAYTLDH
;
A
#
# COMPACT_ATOMS: atom_id res chain seq x y z
N MET A 1 -8.92 41.85 -60.94
CA MET A 1 -7.87 40.81 -60.92
C MET A 1 -7.50 40.56 -59.47
N ALA A 2 -7.69 39.34 -58.96
CA ALA A 2 -7.18 38.90 -57.66
C ALA A 2 -7.16 37.36 -57.69
N ALA A 3 -5.98 36.75 -57.58
CA ALA A 3 -5.84 35.29 -57.64
C ALA A 3 -6.25 34.67 -56.31
N ARG A 4 -7.11 33.63 -56.35
CA ARG A 4 -7.39 32.80 -55.17
C ARG A 4 -6.28 31.76 -55.02
N LEU A 5 -5.46 31.91 -53.98
CA LEU A 5 -4.47 30.91 -53.60
C LEU A 5 -5.19 29.69 -52.99
N LEU A 6 -4.93 28.50 -53.55
CA LEU A 6 -5.57 27.26 -53.12
C LEU A 6 -4.53 26.46 -52.30
N VAL A 7 -4.64 26.53 -50.97
CA VAL A 7 -3.71 25.85 -50.06
C VAL A 7 -4.19 24.42 -49.81
N VAL A 8 -3.45 23.45 -50.34
CA VAL A 8 -3.71 22.02 -50.13
C VAL A 8 -2.98 21.58 -48.86
N PHE A 9 -3.73 21.24 -47.80
CA PHE A 9 -3.17 20.58 -46.62
C PHE A 9 -3.09 19.07 -46.85
N LEU A 10 -1.87 18.56 -47.01
CA LEU A 10 -1.58 17.12 -47.00
C LEU A 10 -1.47 16.64 -45.55
N VAL A 11 -2.44 15.82 -45.13
CA VAL A 11 -2.38 15.12 -43.84
C VAL A 11 -1.49 13.89 -43.99
N THR A 12 -0.34 13.87 -43.31
CA THR A 12 0.53 12.69 -43.24
C THR A 12 0.20 11.87 -42.00
N ALA A 13 -0.36 10.68 -42.20
CA ALA A 13 -0.58 9.73 -41.11
C ALA A 13 0.73 9.03 -40.71
N THR A 14 1.16 9.20 -39.47
CA THR A 14 2.29 8.45 -38.88
C THR A 14 1.77 7.22 -38.16
N ALA A 15 2.08 6.02 -38.67
CA ALA A 15 1.76 4.78 -38.00
C ALA A 15 2.73 4.55 -36.82
N ALA A 16 2.19 4.24 -35.64
CA ALA A 16 2.99 3.85 -34.48
C ALA A 16 3.48 2.39 -34.65
N SER A 17 4.75 2.14 -34.31
CA SER A 17 5.38 0.82 -34.36
C SER A 17 5.37 0.20 -32.96
N GLU A 18 4.62 -0.89 -32.78
CA GLU A 18 4.61 -1.67 -31.54
C GLU A 18 5.87 -2.52 -31.42
N HIS A 19 6.59 -2.40 -30.28
CA HIS A 19 7.80 -3.19 -30.02
C HIS A 19 7.50 -4.31 -29.01
N SER A 20 7.08 -5.48 -29.51
CA SER A 20 6.97 -6.71 -28.71
C SER A 20 8.34 -7.40 -28.59
N SER A 21 8.87 -7.50 -27.38
CA SER A 21 10.16 -8.15 -27.11
C SER A 21 9.96 -9.61 -26.72
N HIS A 22 10.06 -10.53 -27.68
CA HIS A 22 10.08 -11.97 -27.42
C HIS A 22 11.49 -12.43 -27.01
N VAL A 23 11.62 -13.05 -25.83
CA VAL A 23 12.85 -13.74 -25.41
C VAL A 23 12.85 -15.15 -25.98
N VAL A 24 13.82 -15.45 -26.85
CA VAL A 24 14.02 -16.80 -27.41
C VAL A 24 15.04 -17.55 -26.56
N VAL A 25 14.63 -18.65 -25.92
CA VAL A 25 15.51 -19.57 -25.21
C VAL A 25 15.91 -20.70 -26.15
N SER A 26 17.19 -20.76 -26.53
CA SER A 26 17.75 -21.87 -27.32
C SER A 26 18.34 -22.95 -26.41
N VAL A 27 17.72 -24.13 -26.41
CA VAL A 27 18.27 -25.36 -25.83
C VAL A 27 18.91 -26.19 -26.95
N GLY A 28 20.12 -26.72 -26.75
CA GLY A 28 20.81 -27.52 -27.77
C GLY A 28 21.77 -28.56 -27.19
N THR A 29 21.71 -29.78 -27.73
CA THR A 29 22.51 -30.98 -27.44
C THR A 29 23.16 -31.49 -28.75
N GLU A 30 24.06 -32.47 -28.82
CA GLU A 30 24.46 -33.54 -27.89
C GLU A 30 26.01 -33.67 -27.71
N ALA A 31 26.40 -34.87 -27.30
CA ALA A 31 27.67 -35.59 -27.33
C ALA A 31 28.46 -35.52 -28.68
N TYR A 32 29.69 -36.04 -28.82
CA TYR A 32 30.31 -37.23 -28.20
C TYR A 32 31.85 -37.14 -28.03
N GLY A 33 32.34 -37.66 -26.90
CA GLY A 33 33.55 -38.51 -26.80
C GLY A 33 34.97 -37.94 -26.97
N ALA A 34 35.72 -37.80 -25.86
CA ALA A 34 37.10 -38.29 -25.70
C ALA A 34 37.64 -37.99 -24.28
N ALA A 35 38.50 -38.85 -23.74
CA ALA A 35 39.24 -38.65 -22.49
C ALA A 35 40.55 -39.48 -22.50
N PRO A 36 41.55 -39.23 -21.63
CA PRO A 36 41.84 -38.01 -20.87
C PRO A 36 43.27 -37.47 -21.10
N TYR A 37 43.53 -36.21 -20.74
CA TYR A 37 44.90 -35.71 -20.51
C TYR A 37 44.96 -35.03 -19.15
N SER A 38 45.67 -35.64 -18.19
CA SER A 38 45.89 -35.05 -16.87
C SER A 38 46.95 -33.95 -16.95
N TYR A 39 46.51 -32.70 -17.05
CA TYR A 39 47.38 -31.54 -16.88
C TYR A 39 47.23 -31.00 -15.46
N TYR A 40 48.26 -31.15 -14.62
CA TYR A 40 48.32 -30.53 -13.30
C TYR A 40 48.67 -29.03 -13.48
N PRO A 41 47.78 -28.08 -13.12
CA PRO A 41 48.17 -26.69 -13.05
C PRO A 41 49.07 -26.46 -11.82
N GLN A 42 50.25 -25.89 -12.03
CA GLN A 42 51.12 -25.49 -10.92
C GLN A 42 50.50 -24.33 -10.13
N SER A 43 50.64 -24.37 -8.81
CA SER A 43 50.14 -23.32 -7.91
C SER A 43 50.91 -22.01 -8.11
N VAL A 44 50.24 -21.00 -8.67
CA VAL A 44 50.75 -19.63 -8.69
C VAL A 44 50.58 -19.03 -7.29
N TYR A 45 51.69 -18.73 -6.63
CA TYR A 45 51.70 -18.22 -5.26
C TYR A 45 51.39 -16.72 -5.25
N TYR A 46 50.13 -16.36 -4.99
CA TYR A 46 49.76 -14.98 -4.66
C TYR A 46 50.13 -14.68 -3.20
N PRO A 47 50.79 -13.54 -2.90
CA PRO A 47 51.09 -13.17 -1.52
C PRO A 47 49.79 -12.87 -0.77
N GLN A 48 49.65 -13.40 0.45
CA GLN A 48 48.49 -13.08 1.28
C GLN A 48 48.49 -11.61 1.69
N HIS A 49 47.37 -10.94 1.47
CA HIS A 49 47.09 -9.68 2.14
C HIS A 49 46.86 -9.94 3.62
N SER A 50 47.67 -9.32 4.46
CA SER A 50 47.55 -9.38 5.92
C SER A 50 46.20 -8.83 6.37
N TYR A 51 45.41 -9.65 7.07
CA TYR A 51 44.18 -9.20 7.72
C TYR A 51 44.50 -8.11 8.76
N ALA A 52 44.08 -6.89 8.50
CA ALA A 52 44.09 -5.84 9.52
C ALA A 52 43.08 -6.21 10.63
N HIS A 53 43.48 -6.07 11.88
CA HIS A 53 42.57 -6.26 13.01
C HIS A 53 41.40 -5.27 12.93
N GLN A 54 40.17 -5.80 12.89
CA GLN A 54 38.96 -5.02 13.13
C GLN A 54 39.00 -4.49 14.57
N PRO A 55 38.83 -3.18 14.82
CA PRO A 55 38.74 -2.65 16.17
C PRO A 55 37.44 -3.13 16.83
N VAL A 56 37.56 -3.78 17.99
CA VAL A 56 36.41 -4.14 18.83
C VAL A 56 35.93 -2.87 19.53
N TYR A 57 34.83 -2.31 19.05
CA TYR A 57 34.18 -1.17 19.72
C TYR A 57 33.55 -1.61 21.04
N PRO A 58 33.66 -0.82 22.12
CA PRO A 58 33.00 -1.11 23.39
C PRO A 58 31.48 -1.25 23.20
N HIS A 59 30.91 -2.32 23.75
CA HIS A 59 29.48 -2.54 23.70
C HIS A 59 28.79 -1.58 24.67
N HIS A 60 28.40 -0.40 24.18
CA HIS A 60 27.53 0.50 24.93
C HIS A 60 26.19 -0.19 25.17
N PRO A 61 25.67 -0.21 26.41
CA PRO A 61 24.31 -0.66 26.65
C PRO A 61 23.37 0.19 25.80
N GLN A 62 22.52 -0.43 24.98
CA GLN A 62 21.49 0.34 24.30
C GLN A 62 20.62 1.02 25.38
N PRO A 63 20.31 2.32 25.24
CA PRO A 63 19.36 2.94 26.13
C PRO A 63 18.05 2.16 26.01
N ALA A 64 17.49 1.73 27.14
CA ALA A 64 16.19 1.11 27.15
C ALA A 64 15.19 2.15 26.63
N TYR A 65 14.78 1.99 25.37
CA TYR A 65 13.70 2.77 24.79
C TYR A 65 12.48 2.52 25.67
N ALA A 66 12.04 3.56 26.38
CA ALA A 66 10.78 3.49 27.09
C ALA A 66 9.72 3.21 26.02
N HIS A 67 9.04 2.07 26.12
CA HIS A 67 7.95 1.71 25.21
C HIS A 67 6.79 2.68 25.45
N HIS A 68 6.85 3.84 24.79
CA HIS A 68 5.77 4.80 24.74
C HIS A 68 4.69 4.22 23.83
N GLU A 69 3.66 3.62 24.42
CA GLU A 69 2.43 3.36 23.70
C GLU A 69 1.81 4.70 23.29
N PRO A 70 1.46 4.89 22.00
CA PRO A 70 0.80 6.10 21.56
C PRO A 70 -0.53 6.32 22.29
N ALA A 71 -0.71 7.51 22.84
CA ALA A 71 -1.95 7.87 23.51
C ALA A 71 -3.15 7.87 22.54
N VAL A 72 -4.35 7.61 23.08
CA VAL A 72 -5.60 7.77 22.33
C VAL A 72 -5.80 9.25 21.99
N PRO A 73 -5.94 9.63 20.70
CA PRO A 73 -6.02 11.03 20.29
C PRO A 73 -7.38 11.64 20.64
N ALA A 74 -7.42 12.96 20.88
CA ALA A 74 -8.66 13.66 21.24
C ALA A 74 -9.79 13.49 20.22
N CYS A 75 -9.46 13.36 18.93
CA CYS A 75 -10.41 13.11 17.85
C CYS A 75 -11.21 11.79 17.99
N ALA A 76 -10.70 10.81 18.76
CA ALA A 76 -11.36 9.53 19.00
C ALA A 76 -12.41 9.58 20.14
N ALA A 77 -12.43 10.65 20.96
CA ALA A 77 -13.19 10.68 22.21
C ALA A 77 -14.72 10.52 22.06
N ASN A 78 -15.28 10.93 20.90
CA ASN A 78 -16.73 10.95 20.64
C ASN A 78 -17.13 10.05 19.46
N THR A 79 -16.32 9.07 19.08
CA THR A 79 -16.57 8.19 17.93
C THR A 79 -16.21 6.74 18.24
N THR A 80 -16.95 5.80 17.67
CA THR A 80 -16.62 4.37 17.70
C THR A 80 -15.71 3.95 16.55
N LYS A 81 -15.40 4.86 15.61
CA LYS A 81 -14.53 4.58 14.46
C LYS A 81 -13.07 4.45 14.91
N PRO A 82 -12.33 3.41 14.48
CA PRO A 82 -10.91 3.24 14.80
C PRO A 82 -9.98 4.14 13.94
N TRP A 83 -10.49 5.28 13.46
CA TRP A 83 -9.73 6.31 12.74
C TRP A 83 -10.39 7.69 12.85
N CYS A 84 -9.59 8.73 12.65
CA CYS A 84 -10.01 10.13 12.54
C CYS A 84 -9.64 10.69 11.17
N LEU A 85 -10.55 11.45 10.56
CA LEU A 85 -10.33 12.20 9.32
C LEU A 85 -9.88 13.65 9.57
N GLU A 86 -10.23 14.17 10.75
CA GLU A 86 -9.86 15.49 11.24
C GLU A 86 -9.19 15.31 12.60
N ASP A 87 -8.19 16.14 12.88
CA ASP A 87 -7.43 16.09 14.13
C ASP A 87 -6.82 17.48 14.41
N SER A 88 -7.26 18.11 15.51
CA SER A 88 -6.77 19.41 15.96
C SER A 88 -5.36 19.36 16.55
N GLU A 89 -4.89 18.16 16.91
CA GLU A 89 -3.56 17.87 17.47
C GLU A 89 -2.69 17.13 16.44
N TYR A 90 -2.98 17.30 15.14
CA TYR A 90 -2.18 16.72 14.07
C TYR A 90 -0.81 17.42 14.04
N PRO A 91 0.32 16.70 14.22
CA PRO A 91 1.64 17.27 14.40
C PRO A 91 2.27 17.67 13.05
N LEU A 92 1.58 18.55 12.32
CA LEU A 92 1.93 18.93 10.94
C LEU A 92 3.35 19.52 10.86
N TYR A 93 3.70 20.36 11.82
CA TYR A 93 5.01 21.02 11.87
C TYR A 93 6.14 19.99 12.10
N GLU A 94 5.94 19.08 13.06
CA GLU A 94 6.91 18.06 13.43
C GLU A 94 7.10 17.04 12.29
N ILE A 95 6.00 16.63 11.62
CA ILE A 95 6.06 15.80 10.42
C ILE A 95 6.83 16.53 9.31
N GLN A 96 6.47 17.78 8.97
CA GLN A 96 7.15 18.56 7.94
C GLN A 96 8.65 18.76 8.24
N HIS A 97 8.99 19.03 9.51
CA HIS A 97 10.37 19.16 9.95
C HIS A 97 11.13 17.85 9.79
N ALA A 98 10.58 16.73 10.27
CA ALA A 98 11.20 15.41 10.13
C ALA A 98 11.32 14.96 8.66
N LEU A 99 10.34 15.29 7.81
CA LEU A 99 10.36 15.03 6.36
C LEU A 99 11.54 15.74 5.69
N GLN A 100 11.90 16.97 6.08
CA GLN A 100 13.02 17.70 5.47
C GLN A 100 14.38 17.00 5.67
N TYR A 101 14.59 16.31 6.80
CA TYR A 101 15.83 15.56 7.06
C TYR A 101 15.81 14.14 6.49
N ASN A 102 14.63 13.53 6.33
CA ASN A 102 14.46 12.13 5.92
C ASN A 102 13.91 11.97 4.50
N ALA A 103 13.86 13.04 3.70
CA ALA A 103 13.10 13.12 2.46
C ALA A 103 13.36 11.98 1.47
N HIS A 104 14.62 11.58 1.26
CA HIS A 104 14.96 10.47 0.35
C HIS A 104 14.29 9.16 0.80
N HIS A 105 14.53 8.75 2.05
CA HIS A 105 13.98 7.51 2.59
C HIS A 105 12.45 7.53 2.64
N VAL A 106 11.86 8.69 2.94
CA VAL A 106 10.40 8.82 2.95
C VAL A 106 9.80 8.76 1.54
N LEU A 107 10.46 9.31 0.52
CA LEU A 107 10.02 9.18 -0.87
C LEU A 107 10.14 7.73 -1.35
N ASP A 108 11.19 7.00 -0.94
CA ASP A 108 11.33 5.56 -1.20
C ASP A 108 10.17 4.76 -0.57
N LEU A 109 9.90 4.97 0.74
CA LEU A 109 8.75 4.35 1.43
C LEU A 109 7.40 4.77 0.83
N TYR A 110 7.27 6.01 0.38
CA TYR A 110 6.03 6.55 -0.16
C TYR A 110 5.71 5.96 -1.53
N ALA A 111 6.72 5.62 -2.35
CA ALA A 111 6.50 4.94 -3.63
C ALA A 111 5.70 3.63 -3.45
N ASP A 112 6.07 2.80 -2.47
CA ASP A 112 5.38 1.54 -2.12
C ASP A 112 3.89 1.70 -1.75
N VAL A 113 3.45 2.90 -1.34
CA VAL A 113 2.05 3.18 -0.95
C VAL A 113 1.32 4.15 -1.89
N ALA A 114 2.04 4.95 -2.68
CA ALA A 114 1.46 5.88 -3.66
C ALA A 114 0.77 5.13 -4.81
N ASP A 115 1.33 3.99 -5.23
CA ASP A 115 0.76 3.10 -6.25
C ASP A 115 -0.52 2.38 -5.76
N LEU A 116 -0.81 2.40 -4.46
CA LEU A 116 -2.06 1.86 -3.87
C LEU A 116 -3.24 2.83 -4.01
N ASN A 117 -3.19 3.82 -4.92
CA ASN A 117 -4.21 4.85 -5.07
C ASN A 117 -5.61 4.25 -5.34
N THR A 118 -6.44 4.22 -4.30
CA THR A 118 -7.70 3.48 -4.33
C THR A 118 -8.83 4.14 -5.11
N ALA A 119 -8.63 5.35 -5.66
CA ALA A 119 -9.67 6.14 -6.33
C ALA A 119 -10.39 5.42 -7.48
N LEU A 120 -9.79 4.36 -8.04
CA LEU A 120 -10.34 3.52 -9.11
C LEU A 120 -10.42 2.02 -8.72
N SER A 121 -10.28 1.65 -7.45
CA SER A 121 -10.20 0.24 -7.00
C SER A 121 -11.45 -0.62 -7.21
N VAL A 122 -12.59 -0.03 -7.61
CA VAL A 122 -13.84 -0.77 -7.86
C VAL A 122 -14.41 -0.36 -9.20
N GLU A 123 -14.27 -1.23 -10.19
CA GLU A 123 -15.05 -1.17 -11.43
C GLU A 123 -16.48 -1.60 -11.12
N ARG A 124 -17.41 -0.63 -11.11
CA ARG A 124 -18.86 -0.90 -11.02
C ARG A 124 -19.47 -1.05 -12.42
N PRO A 125 -20.53 -1.85 -12.60
CA PRO A 125 -21.38 -1.83 -13.78
C PRO A 125 -21.84 -0.39 -14.14
N LYS A 126 -21.92 -0.10 -15.44
CA LYS A 126 -22.24 1.25 -15.95
C LYS A 126 -23.74 1.60 -15.93
N THR A 127 -24.60 0.63 -15.60
CA THR A 127 -26.06 0.75 -15.50
C THR A 127 -26.48 0.20 -14.15
N LEU A 128 -27.16 1.03 -13.35
CA LEU A 128 -27.39 0.83 -11.91
C LEU A 128 -28.76 0.23 -11.57
N ASP A 129 -29.61 0.00 -12.58
CA ASP A 129 -31.05 -0.20 -12.42
C ASP A 129 -31.45 -1.52 -11.72
N GLU A 130 -30.47 -2.39 -11.40
CA GLU A 130 -30.67 -3.73 -10.83
C GLU A 130 -29.77 -4.05 -9.60
N GLU A 131 -28.91 -3.13 -9.12
CA GLU A 131 -28.03 -3.41 -7.97
C GLU A 131 -28.75 -3.37 -6.62
N THR A 132 -29.49 -4.45 -6.33
CA THR A 132 -30.12 -4.69 -5.03
C THR A 132 -29.20 -5.52 -4.13
N TYR A 133 -28.51 -4.85 -3.20
CA TYR A 133 -27.58 -5.50 -2.27
C TYR A 133 -28.33 -6.18 -1.11
N LEU A 134 -27.94 -7.44 -0.78
CA LEU A 134 -28.51 -8.20 0.35
C LEU A 134 -28.26 -7.55 1.73
N CYS A 135 -27.22 -6.73 1.83
CA CYS A 135 -26.90 -5.92 3.00
C CYS A 135 -26.58 -4.49 2.54
N PRO A 136 -27.29 -3.47 3.02
CA PRO A 136 -27.05 -2.09 2.60
C PRO A 136 -25.69 -1.59 3.15
N SER A 137 -24.91 -0.91 2.32
CA SER A 137 -23.62 -0.32 2.69
C SER A 137 -23.47 1.11 2.16
N ALA A 138 -22.59 1.88 2.81
CA ALA A 138 -22.22 3.24 2.40
C ALA A 138 -20.72 3.29 2.10
N THR A 139 -20.35 3.92 0.98
CA THR A 139 -18.97 3.96 0.48
C THR A 139 -18.40 5.37 0.48
N ALA A 140 -17.18 5.55 1.00
CA ALA A 140 -16.48 6.83 1.02
C ALA A 140 -15.01 6.68 0.64
N TYR A 141 -14.40 7.75 0.13
CA TYR A 141 -12.95 7.86 0.00
C TYR A 141 -12.42 8.73 1.14
N VAL A 142 -11.55 8.16 1.96
CA VAL A 142 -11.06 8.77 3.21
C VAL A 142 -9.55 8.98 3.17
N ARG A 143 -9.12 10.06 3.85
CA ARG A 143 -7.73 10.42 4.09
C ARG A 143 -7.51 10.50 5.61
N PRO A 144 -7.35 9.36 6.30
CA PRO A 144 -7.19 9.36 7.75
C PRO A 144 -5.90 10.08 8.17
N LEU A 145 -5.95 10.76 9.31
CA LEU A 145 -4.83 11.44 9.99
C LEU A 145 -4.38 10.67 11.24
N ARG A 146 -5.32 9.95 11.86
CA ARG A 146 -5.08 9.02 12.97
C ARG A 146 -5.83 7.73 12.68
N ALA A 147 -5.24 6.58 12.98
CA ALA A 147 -5.94 5.29 12.95
C ALA A 147 -5.29 4.26 13.89
N ILE A 148 -6.03 3.22 14.25
CA ILE A 148 -5.52 2.07 14.99
C ILE A 148 -4.89 1.07 14.01
N ASN A 149 -3.61 0.77 14.19
CA ASN A 149 -2.89 -0.23 13.39
C ASN A 149 -3.28 -1.67 13.77
N THR A 150 -2.77 -2.67 13.05
CA THR A 150 -3.00 -4.10 13.36
C THR A 150 -2.40 -4.57 14.69
N GLU A 151 -1.59 -3.76 15.36
CA GLU A 151 -1.07 -4.01 16.72
C GLU A 151 -1.96 -3.39 17.82
N GLY A 152 -3.06 -2.72 17.47
CA GLY A 152 -3.94 -2.04 18.44
C GLY A 152 -3.47 -0.65 18.87
N LYS A 153 -2.41 -0.11 18.27
CA LYS A 153 -1.82 1.20 18.61
C LYS A 153 -2.39 2.30 17.72
N TRP A 154 -2.68 3.46 18.31
CA TRP A 154 -2.98 4.67 17.53
C TRP A 154 -1.72 5.18 16.83
N ARG A 155 -1.78 5.45 15.53
CA ARG A 155 -0.66 5.96 14.74
C ARG A 155 -1.04 7.23 14.01
N VAL A 156 -0.04 8.08 13.75
CA VAL A 156 -0.17 9.29 12.93
C VAL A 156 0.04 8.90 11.47
N ILE A 157 -0.97 9.03 10.62
CA ILE A 157 -0.85 8.75 9.19
C ILE A 157 -0.42 10.02 8.47
N VAL A 158 0.66 9.96 7.69
CA VAL A 158 1.21 11.11 6.96
C VAL A 158 0.30 11.44 5.78
N ASN A 159 -0.57 12.45 5.95
CA ASN A 159 -1.55 12.84 4.94
C ASN A 159 -1.65 14.37 4.80
N ASN A 160 -1.85 14.83 3.56
CA ASN A 160 -1.90 16.25 3.21
C ASN A 160 -0.66 17.04 3.66
N VAL A 161 0.54 16.43 3.56
CA VAL A 161 1.80 17.04 4.00
C VAL A 161 2.70 17.29 2.80
N GLU A 162 3.33 18.46 2.72
CA GLU A 162 4.27 18.83 1.66
C GLU A 162 5.69 18.36 1.99
N VAL A 163 6.35 17.72 1.01
CA VAL A 163 7.80 17.46 1.01
C VAL A 163 8.39 17.89 -0.33
N HIS A 164 9.36 18.81 -0.28
CA HIS A 164 9.93 19.48 -1.45
C HIS A 164 8.89 20.07 -2.41
N TYR A 165 8.58 19.37 -3.51
CA TYR A 165 7.65 19.78 -4.56
C TYR A 165 6.42 18.86 -4.69
N GLN A 166 6.22 17.96 -3.72
CA GLN A 166 5.16 16.96 -3.72
C GLN A 166 4.31 17.05 -2.46
N THR A 167 2.98 16.93 -2.61
CA THR A 167 2.07 16.76 -1.48
C THR A 167 1.81 15.27 -1.29
N LEU A 168 2.25 14.72 -0.16
CA LEU A 168 1.99 13.33 0.22
C LEU A 168 0.51 13.20 0.62
N THR A 169 -0.24 12.38 -0.11
CA THR A 169 -1.65 12.11 0.17
C THR A 169 -1.95 10.62 0.04
N GLN A 170 -2.58 10.06 1.07
CA GLN A 170 -2.86 8.63 1.17
C GLN A 170 -4.38 8.44 1.27
N THR A 171 -4.99 7.86 0.25
CA THR A 171 -6.45 7.76 0.13
C THR A 171 -6.89 6.30 0.11
N ALA A 172 -7.78 5.91 1.03
CA ALA A 172 -8.41 4.59 1.05
C ALA A 172 -9.91 4.69 0.76
N ARG A 173 -10.45 3.72 0.02
CA ARG A 173 -11.89 3.49 -0.07
C ARG A 173 -12.34 2.70 1.14
N VAL A 174 -13.30 3.24 1.89
CA VAL A 174 -14.03 2.51 2.93
C VAL A 174 -15.44 2.20 2.48
N GLU A 175 -15.97 1.07 2.94
CA GLU A 175 -17.35 0.65 2.75
C GLU A 175 -17.89 0.04 4.04
N GLU A 176 -18.79 0.78 4.68
CA GLU A 176 -19.39 0.43 5.96
C GLU A 176 -20.79 -0.16 5.73
N CYS A 177 -21.07 -1.31 6.34
CA CYS A 177 -22.43 -1.83 6.50
C CYS A 177 -23.30 -0.80 7.23
N LEU A 178 -24.50 -0.52 6.72
CA LEU A 178 -25.48 0.31 7.42
C LEU A 178 -26.22 -0.47 8.52
N THR A 179 -26.28 -1.79 8.41
CA THR A 179 -27.01 -2.71 9.31
C THR A 179 -26.11 -3.89 9.70
N ALA A 180 -24.94 -3.61 10.29
CA ALA A 180 -23.97 -4.64 10.68
C ALA A 180 -24.47 -5.46 11.88
N GLY A 181 -24.50 -6.79 11.75
CA GLY A 181 -25.00 -7.71 12.77
C GLY A 181 -26.50 -7.97 12.70
N ASP A 182 -27.26 -7.21 11.91
CA ASP A 182 -28.68 -7.44 11.67
C ASP A 182 -28.91 -8.57 10.64
N ALA A 183 -30.12 -9.13 10.61
CA ALA A 183 -30.54 -10.05 9.55
C ALA A 183 -30.54 -9.37 8.18
N CYS A 184 -30.21 -10.13 7.12
CA CYS A 184 -30.13 -9.60 5.77
C CYS A 184 -31.55 -9.24 5.26
N PRO A 185 -31.89 -7.97 4.98
CA PRO A 185 -33.28 -7.53 4.80
C PRO A 185 -34.07 -8.19 3.66
N LEU A 186 -33.37 -8.86 2.74
CA LEU A 186 -33.94 -9.51 1.54
C LEU A 186 -33.89 -11.05 1.61
N VAL A 187 -33.35 -11.61 2.68
CA VAL A 187 -33.33 -13.05 2.93
C VAL A 187 -34.57 -13.41 3.77
N PRO A 188 -35.36 -14.44 3.39
CA PRO A 188 -36.51 -14.87 4.20
C PRO A 188 -36.08 -15.28 5.61
N GLU A 189 -36.84 -14.86 6.62
CA GLU A 189 -36.55 -15.06 8.06
C GLU A 189 -36.39 -16.54 8.48
N CYS A 190 -36.93 -17.48 7.70
CA CYS A 190 -36.70 -18.91 7.91
C CYS A 190 -35.24 -19.36 7.69
N TYR A 191 -34.43 -18.56 6.99
CA TYR A 191 -32.98 -18.71 6.94
C TYR A 191 -32.35 -17.75 7.95
N GLY A 192 -31.70 -18.30 8.98
CA GLY A 192 -30.86 -17.51 9.87
C GLY A 192 -29.79 -16.78 9.05
N SER A 193 -29.82 -15.44 9.04
CA SER A 193 -28.93 -14.62 8.21
C SER A 193 -28.37 -13.45 9.02
N THR A 194 -27.21 -12.94 8.60
CA THR A 194 -26.53 -11.83 9.30
C THR A 194 -25.65 -11.03 8.36
N CYS A 195 -25.78 -9.72 8.36
CA CYS A 195 -24.91 -8.81 7.61
C CYS A 195 -23.56 -8.64 8.33
N LEU A 196 -22.49 -9.12 7.71
CA LEU A 196 -21.13 -9.05 8.24
C LEU A 196 -20.33 -7.92 7.58
N GLN A 197 -19.76 -7.04 8.41
CA GLN A 197 -18.72 -6.11 7.99
C GLN A 197 -17.44 -6.90 7.71
N LYS A 198 -16.92 -6.80 6.49
CA LYS A 198 -15.57 -7.23 6.14
C LYS A 198 -14.65 -6.02 6.07
N SER A 199 -13.39 -6.24 6.42
CA SER A 199 -12.32 -5.25 6.34
C SER A 199 -11.16 -5.79 5.52
N ILE A 200 -10.42 -4.90 4.87
CA ILE A 200 -9.14 -5.22 4.23
C ILE A 200 -8.02 -4.45 4.91
N TYR A 201 -6.81 -4.94 4.69
CA TYR A 201 -5.59 -4.34 5.20
C TYR A 201 -5.07 -3.28 4.22
N HIS A 202 -5.06 -2.03 4.65
CA HIS A 202 -4.39 -0.93 3.97
C HIS A 202 -3.01 -0.70 4.59
N ARG A 203 -2.03 -0.38 3.75
CA ARG A 203 -0.69 0.05 4.17
C ARG A 203 -0.63 1.56 4.09
N PHE A 204 -0.15 2.21 5.15
CA PHE A 204 0.05 3.65 5.17
C PHE A 204 1.44 4.00 5.72
N LEU A 205 2.05 5.03 5.14
CA LEU A 205 3.16 5.76 5.73
C LEU A 205 2.69 6.47 6.99
N VAL A 206 3.35 6.16 8.11
CA VAL A 206 3.08 6.74 9.43
C VAL A 206 4.26 7.60 9.91
N TYR A 207 3.97 8.48 10.86
CA TYR A 207 4.96 9.23 11.63
C TYR A 207 4.97 8.75 13.09
N ASP A 208 6.17 8.54 13.63
CA ASP A 208 6.39 8.20 15.03
C ASP A 208 7.29 9.26 15.71
N PRO A 209 6.76 10.08 16.65
CA PRO A 209 7.57 11.09 17.34
C PRO A 209 8.58 10.49 18.34
N TYR A 210 8.52 9.18 18.63
CA TYR A 210 9.42 8.51 19.58
C TYR A 210 10.61 7.80 18.91
N ASP A 211 10.61 7.63 17.58
CA ASP A 211 11.79 7.15 16.83
C ASP A 211 12.64 8.35 16.39
N TYR A 212 13.68 8.63 17.16
CA TYR A 212 14.61 9.75 16.91
C TYR A 212 15.54 9.54 15.70
N TYR A 213 15.66 8.32 15.17
CA TYR A 213 16.58 8.02 14.08
C TYR A 213 15.86 7.97 12.73
N LEU A 214 14.68 7.35 12.70
CA LEU A 214 13.84 7.25 11.52
C LEU A 214 12.36 7.29 11.92
N PRO A 215 11.76 8.49 12.08
CA PRO A 215 10.38 8.65 12.54
C PRO A 215 9.32 8.27 11.50
N PHE A 216 9.66 7.45 10.49
CA PHE A 216 8.78 7.10 9.37
C PHE A 216 8.85 5.62 9.02
N SER A 217 7.70 4.97 8.95
CA SER A 217 7.56 3.55 8.61
C SER A 217 6.28 3.29 7.81
N ILE A 218 6.17 2.13 7.17
CA ILE A 218 4.90 1.65 6.60
C ILE A 218 4.25 0.68 7.57
N GLU A 219 3.04 1.01 8.02
CA GLU A 219 2.24 0.18 8.91
C GLU A 219 0.92 -0.23 8.29
N THR A 220 0.28 -1.25 8.88
CA THR A 220 -0.91 -1.90 8.33
C THR A 220 -2.14 -1.65 9.21
N PHE A 221 -3.26 -1.34 8.56
CA PHE A 221 -4.51 -0.87 9.18
C PHE A 221 -5.68 -1.65 8.61
N ALA A 222 -6.58 -2.16 9.47
CA ALA A 222 -7.80 -2.81 9.02
C ALA A 222 -8.90 -1.75 8.82
N LEU A 223 -9.31 -1.50 7.56
CA LEU A 223 -10.41 -0.58 7.23
C LEU A 223 -11.60 -1.35 6.64
N PRO A 224 -12.85 -0.97 6.93
CA PRO A 224 -14.04 -1.64 6.41
C PRO A 224 -14.13 -1.48 4.89
N SER A 225 -14.36 -2.60 4.20
CA SER A 225 -14.14 -2.72 2.75
C SER A 225 -15.34 -3.20 1.96
N SER A 226 -16.25 -3.94 2.60
CA SER A 226 -17.46 -4.49 2.00
C SER A 226 -18.41 -5.04 3.05
N CYS A 227 -19.70 -5.03 2.74
CA CYS A 227 -20.72 -5.72 3.52
C CYS A 227 -21.13 -7.03 2.85
N ALA A 228 -21.28 -8.12 3.61
CA ALA A 228 -21.65 -9.43 3.07
C ALA A 228 -22.74 -10.11 3.92
N CYS A 229 -23.76 -10.65 3.27
CA CYS A 229 -24.74 -11.50 3.95
C CYS A 229 -24.14 -12.89 4.23
N LEU A 230 -24.04 -13.26 5.51
CA LEU A 230 -23.80 -14.63 5.94
C LEU A 230 -25.15 -15.34 6.12
N LEU A 231 -25.25 -16.56 5.59
CA LEU A 231 -26.30 -17.51 5.95
C LEU A 231 -25.75 -18.48 7.02
N SER A 232 -26.56 -18.73 8.04
CA SER A 232 -26.29 -19.75 9.06
C SER A 232 -26.34 -21.14 8.44
N ALA A 233 -25.62 -22.11 9.03
CA ALA A 233 -25.58 -23.47 8.49
C ALA A 233 -26.99 -24.11 8.44
N TYR A 234 -27.41 -24.52 7.25
CA TYR A 234 -28.67 -25.25 7.01
C TYR A 234 -28.37 -26.57 6.28
N THR A 235 -29.08 -27.64 6.65
CA THR A 235 -29.11 -28.88 5.86
C THR A 235 -30.20 -28.77 4.81
N LEU A 236 -29.85 -28.99 3.55
CA LEU A 236 -30.83 -29.24 2.49
C LEU A 236 -31.21 -30.72 2.51
N ASP A 237 -32.11 -31.08 3.42
CA ASP A 237 -32.77 -32.38 3.37
C ASP A 237 -33.80 -32.35 2.23
N HIS A 238 -33.53 -33.11 1.17
CA HIS A 238 -34.32 -33.25 -0.05
C HIS A 238 -35.17 -34.54 -0.04
#